data_AF-A0A7Y4ZJ21-F1
#
_entry.id   AF-A0A7Y4ZJ21-F1
#
_cell.length_a   1.000
_cell.length_b   1.000
_cell.length_c   1.000
_cell.angle_alpha   90.00
_cell.angle_beta   90.00
_cell.angle_gamma   90.00
#
_symmetry.space_group_name_H-M   'P 1'
#
loop_
_entity.id
_entity.type
_entity.pdbx_description
1 polymer ?
#
loop_
_entity_poly.entity_id
_entity_poly.type
_entity_poly.pdbx_seq_one_letter_code
_entity_poly.pdbx_strand_id
1 'polypeptide(L)' 'MSWPEIRKQTEYRGRWVALDNCTYDAKTAQPLEGSVVDSDDDLVVLCTRIRQGENKHCAILFCEDEMPSSRTRH' A
#
# COMPACT_ATOMS: atom_id res chain seq x y z
N MET A 1 -3.32 0.46 11.51
CA MET A 1 -4.48 -0.21 10.87
C MET A 1 -3.99 -1.49 10.21
N SER A 2 -4.82 -2.53 10.13
CA SER A 2 -4.43 -3.74 9.41
C SER A 2 -4.53 -3.53 7.89
N TRP A 3 -3.69 -4.21 7.12
CA TRP A 3 -3.72 -4.14 5.66
C TRP A 3 -5.08 -4.57 5.07
N PRO A 4 -5.75 -5.63 5.56
CA PRO A 4 -7.10 -5.98 5.09
C PRO A 4 -8.15 -4.91 5.36
N GLU A 5 -8.01 -4.11 6.43
CA GLU A 5 -8.91 -2.98 6.70
C GLU A 5 -8.66 -1.84 5.73
N ILE A 6 -7.39 -1.49 5.47
CA ILE A 6 -7.01 -0.45 4.50
C ILE A 6 -7.59 -0.77 3.12
N ARG A 7 -7.49 -2.04 2.69
CA ARG A 7 -8.03 -2.50 1.40
C ARG A 7 -9.56 -2.41 1.29
N LYS A 8 -10.27 -2.46 2.41
CA LYS A 8 -11.74 -2.31 2.43
C LYS A 8 -12.19 -0.86 2.36
N GLN A 9 -11.29 0.09 2.62
CA GLN A 9 -11.62 1.51 2.55
C GLN A 9 -11.61 1.98 1.10
N THR A 10 -12.74 2.54 0.66
CA THR A 10 -12.92 3.03 -0.70
C THR A 10 -11.99 4.19 -1.04
N GLU A 11 -11.49 4.93 -0.05
CA GLU A 11 -10.56 6.04 -0.25
C GLU A 11 -9.18 5.60 -0.75
N TYR A 12 -8.77 4.36 -0.45
CA TYR A 12 -7.46 3.79 -0.83
C TYR A 12 -7.56 2.78 -1.97
N ARG A 13 -8.77 2.31 -2.28
CA ARG A 13 -9.01 1.31 -3.31
C ARG A 13 -8.59 1.81 -4.70
N GLY A 14 -7.73 1.03 -5.37
CA GLY A 14 -7.19 1.38 -6.69
C GLY A 14 -6.11 2.46 -6.65
N ARG A 15 -5.57 2.76 -5.46
CA ARG A 15 -4.55 3.80 -5.24
C ARG A 15 -3.25 3.24 -4.72
N TRP A 16 -2.19 4.02 -4.87
CA TRP A 16 -0.95 3.80 -4.16
C TRP A 16 -1.07 4.33 -2.75
N VAL A 17 -0.65 3.55 -1.77
CA VAL A 17 -0.65 3.90 -0.36
C VAL A 17 0.76 3.79 0.19
N ALA A 18 1.18 4.83 0.92
CA ALA A 18 2.41 4.82 1.70
C ALA A 18 2.08 4.41 3.13
N LEU A 19 2.65 3.29 3.56
CA LEU A 19 2.55 2.77 4.92
C LEU A 19 3.82 3.06 5.70
N ASP A 20 3.69 3.73 6.82
CA ASP A 20 4.74 3.83 7.82
C ASP A 20 4.58 2.77 8.91
N ASN A 21 5.69 2.44 9.58
CA ASN A 21 5.78 1.41 10.63
C ASN A 21 5.08 0.10 10.19
N CYS A 22 5.37 -0.33 8.96
CA CYS A 22 4.71 -1.50 8.36
C CYS A 22 5.29 -2.81 8.88
N THR A 23 4.42 -3.67 9.40
CA THR A 23 4.76 -5.04 9.81
C THR A 23 4.43 -6.00 8.67
N TYR A 24 5.35 -6.92 8.37
CA TYR A 24 5.17 -7.93 7.33
C TYR A 24 4.98 -9.32 7.92
N ASP A 25 4.16 -10.13 7.26
CA ASP A 25 4.01 -11.54 7.54
C ASP A 25 5.28 -12.28 7.06
N ALA A 26 5.94 -12.97 7.99
CA ALA A 26 7.20 -13.66 7.71
C ALA A 26 7.08 -14.83 6.73
N LYS A 27 5.87 -15.36 6.48
CA LYS A 27 5.64 -16.52 5.60
C LYS A 27 5.27 -16.11 4.19
N THR A 28 4.49 -15.04 4.05
CA THR A 28 3.90 -14.59 2.77
C THR A 28 4.55 -13.32 2.25
N ALA A 29 5.40 -12.66 3.04
CA ALA A 29 5.97 -11.34 2.78
C ALA A 29 4.92 -10.26 2.47
N GLN A 30 3.68 -10.47 2.90
CA GLN A 30 2.58 -9.52 2.75
C GLN A 30 2.56 -8.56 3.94
N PRO A 31 2.16 -7.29 3.74
CA PRO A 31 1.92 -6.36 4.84
C PRO A 31 0.75 -6.86 5.70
N LEU A 32 0.96 -6.94 7.01
CA LEU A 32 -0.07 -7.28 8.01
C LEU A 32 -0.76 -6.02 8.51
N GLU A 33 0.03 -5.01 8.85
CA GLU A 33 -0.43 -3.75 9.42
C GLU A 33 0.53 -2.62 9.10
N GLY A 34 0.03 -1.39 9.21
CA GLY A 34 0.81 -0.18 9.04
C GLY A 34 -0.05 1.05 9.31
N SER A 35 0.59 2.22 9.29
CA SER A 35 -0.10 3.51 9.33
C SER A 35 -0.07 4.11 7.93
N VAL A 36 -1.24 4.34 7.33
CA VAL A 36 -1.31 5.09 6.06
C VAL A 36 -0.92 6.53 6.36
N VAL A 37 0.18 6.98 5.76
CA VAL A 37 0.69 8.35 5.93
C VAL A 37 0.41 9.22 4.70
N ASP A 38 0.23 8.60 3.54
CA ASP A 38 -0.12 9.27 2.29
C ASP A 38 -0.72 8.27 1.31
N SER A 39 -1.49 8.76 0.35
CA SER A 39 -2.06 7.96 -0.72
C SER A 39 -2.30 8.81 -1.96
N ASP A 40 -2.03 8.24 -3.14
CA ASP A 40 -2.22 8.94 -4.40
C ASP A 40 -2.54 7.96 -5.54
N ASP A 41 -3.23 8.45 -6.56
CA ASP A 41 -3.52 7.69 -7.78
C ASP A 41 -2.24 7.56 -8.64
N ASP A 42 -1.30 8.50 -8.50
CA ASP A 42 -0.03 8.54 -9.23
C ASP A 42 1.16 8.20 -8.31
N LEU A 43 1.83 7.08 -8.61
CA LEU A 43 3.03 6.63 -7.90
C LEU A 43 4.14 7.68 -7.89
N VAL A 44 4.33 8.42 -8.98
CA VAL A 44 5.39 9.43 -9.11
C VAL A 44 5.09 10.61 -8.20
N VAL A 45 3.83 11.05 -8.15
CA VAL A 45 3.38 12.12 -7.25
C VAL A 45 3.56 11.70 -5.80
N LEU A 46 3.14 10.48 -5.44
CA LEU A 46 3.31 9.92 -4.11
C LEU A 46 4.79 9.87 -3.72
N CYS A 47 5.64 9.29 -4.57
CA CYS A 47 7.08 9.20 -4.31
C CYS A 47 7.71 10.58 -4.12
N THR A 48 7.29 11.57 -4.90
CA THR A 48 7.79 12.94 -4.79
C THR A 48 7.40 13.54 -3.44
N ARG A 49 6.14 13.36 -3.01
CA ARG A 49 5.64 13.88 -1.72
C ARG A 49 6.33 13.22 -0.54
N ILE A 50 6.47 11.89 -0.58
CA ILE A 50 7.19 11.10 0.44
C ILE A 50 8.65 11.57 0.56
N ARG A 51 9.34 11.78 -0.56
CA ARG A 51 10.74 12.25 -0.57
C ARG A 51 10.92 13.65 -0.03
N GLN A 52 9.93 14.52 -0.24
CA GLN A 52 9.94 15.90 0.26
C GLN A 52 9.52 15.99 1.73
N GLY A 53 8.76 15.00 2.23
CA GLY A 53 8.35 14.91 3.63
C GLY A 53 9.39 14.28 4.56
N GLU A 54 9.00 14.09 5.83
CA GLU A 54 9.83 13.44 6.84
C GLU A 54 9.72 11.90 6.83
N ASN A 55 8.76 11.34 6.08
CA ASN A 55 8.43 9.92 6.07
C ASN A 55 9.35 9.10 5.15
N LYS A 56 10.66 9.13 5.41
CA LYS A 56 11.68 8.45 4.58
C LYS A 56 11.68 6.91 4.71
N HIS A 57 10.93 6.35 5.66
CA HIS A 57 10.90 4.92 5.98
C HIS A 57 9.52 4.28 5.78
N CYS A 58 8.83 4.63 4.69
CA CYS A 58 7.54 4.03 4.37
C CYS A 58 7.66 2.93 3.29
N ALA A 59 6.75 1.98 3.35
CA ALA A 59 6.47 1.03 2.27
C ALA A 59 5.40 1.57 1.33
N ILE A 60 5.68 1.60 0.02
CA ILE A 60 4.70 2.00 -0.98
C ILE A 60 4.07 0.74 -1.58
N LEU A 61 2.76 0.60 -1.42
CA LEU A 61 1.99 -0.57 -1.84
C LEU A 61 0.83 -0.12 -2.70
N PHE A 62 0.49 -0.90 -3.72
CA PHE A 62 -0.70 -0.67 -4.52
C PHE A 62 -1.88 -1.39 -3.86
N CYS A 63 -2.91 -0.64 -3.51
CA CYS A 63 -4.12 -1.19 -2.93
C CYS A 63 -5.02 -1.71 -4.05
N GLU A 64 -4.66 -2.87 -4.59
CA GLU A 64 -5.49 -3.57 -5.58
C GLU A 64 -6.83 -3.94 -4.94
N ASP A 65 -7.89 -3.64 -5.68
CA ASP A 65 -9.13 -4.38 -5.58
C ASP A 65 -8.80 -5.87 -5.63
N GLU A 66 -9.37 -6.72 -4.76
CA GLU A 66 -9.23 -8.16 -4.95
C GLU A 66 -9.96 -8.59 -6.23
N MET A 67 -9.40 -8.29 -7.40
CA MET A 67 -9.56 -9.18 -8.52
C MET A 67 -8.73 -10.41 -8.17
N PRO A 68 -9.33 -11.61 -8.08
CA PRO A 68 -8.56 -12.83 -7.96
C PRO A 68 -7.62 -12.82 -9.16
N SER A 69 -6.32 -12.81 -8.87
CA SER A 69 -5.29 -12.92 -9.88
C SER A 69 -5.41 -14.29 -10.52
N SER A 70 -6.28 -14.39 -11.54
CA SER A 70 -6.24 -15.44 -12.54
C SER A 70 -4.97 -15.22 -13.36
N ARG A 71 -3.82 -15.54 -12.77
CA ARG A 71 -2.60 -15.87 -13.51
C ARG A 71 -2.85 -17.22 -14.20
N THR A 72 -3.74 -17.24 -15.19
CA THR A 72 -3.72 -18.28 -16.22
C THR A 72 -2.53 -17.95 -17.11
N ARG A 73 -1.39 -18.57 -16.82
CA ARG A 73 -0.30 -18.69 -17.80
C ARG A 73 -0.86 -19.46 -18.99
N HIS A 74 -0.87 -18.84 -20.17
CA HIS A 74 -1.11 -19.52 -21.45
C HIS A 74 0.20 -20.09 -21.99
#